data_AF-A0A930NPT1-F1
#
_entry.id   AF-A0A930NPT1-F1
#
_cell.length_a   1.000
_cell.length_b   1.000
_cell.length_c   1.000
_cell.angle_alpha   90.00
_cell.angle_beta   90.00
_cell.angle_gamma   90.00
#
_symmetry.space_group_name_H-M   'P 1'
#
loop_
_entity.id
_entity.type
_entity.pdbx_description
1 polymer ?
#
loop_
_entity_poly.entity_id
_entity_poly.type
_entity_poly.pdbx_seq_one_letter_code
_entity_poly.pdbx_strand_id
1 'polypeptide(L)'
;VPKAKYEELAAQYERMPHYTIDADHEKIPAGWMIEQCGWKGKALGPAGVYDKQALVLVNLGGATGADVVRLYQTIQHDVKEKFGIEIHPEVNTFPN
;
A
#
# COMPACT_ATOMS: atom_id res chain seq x y z
N VAL A 1 -0.61 7.73 11.01
CA VAL A 1 0.33 7.06 11.95
C VAL A 1 0.68 8.01 13.07
N PRO A 2 1.04 7.52 14.26
CA PRO A 2 1.56 8.39 15.32
C PRO A 2 2.76 9.20 14.81
N LYS A 3 2.87 10.46 15.24
CA LYS A 3 3.91 11.39 14.80
C LYS A 3 5.32 10.84 15.01
N ALA A 4 5.57 10.17 16.14
CA ALA A 4 6.83 9.49 16.41
C ALA A 4 7.20 8.45 15.33
N LYS A 5 6.22 7.71 14.80
CA LYS A 5 6.47 6.74 13.72
C LYS A 5 6.77 7.44 12.39
N TYR A 6 6.12 8.57 12.12
CA TYR A 6 6.48 9.40 10.97
C TYR A 6 7.91 9.94 11.09
N GLU A 7 8.31 10.48 12.25
CA GLU A 7 9.65 11.02 12.47
C GLU A 7 10.74 9.96 12.29
N GLU A 8 10.51 8.74 12.79
CA GLU A 8 11.38 7.57 12.55
C GLU A 8 11.60 7.29 11.06
N LEU A 9 10.53 7.35 10.27
CA LEU A 9 10.58 7.08 8.82
C LEU A 9 11.12 8.27 8.04
N ALA A 10 10.82 9.51 8.45
CA ALA A 10 11.31 10.72 7.80
C ALA A 10 12.84 10.82 7.85
N ALA A 11 13.47 10.29 8.91
CA ALA A 11 14.92 10.16 9.00
C ALA A 11 15.53 9.20 7.96
N GLN A 12 14.76 8.23 7.46
CA GLN A 12 15.20 7.23 6.48
C GLN A 12 14.80 7.61 5.05
N TYR A 13 13.70 8.35 4.90
CA TYR A 13 13.08 8.70 3.63
C TYR A 13 12.88 10.21 3.54
N GLU A 14 13.95 10.93 3.17
CA GLU A 14 14.02 12.41 3.15
C GLU A 14 12.88 13.08 2.34
N ARG A 15 12.34 12.39 1.33
CA ARG A 15 11.26 12.89 0.46
C ARG A 15 9.92 12.18 0.68
N MET A 16 9.70 11.57 1.84
CA MET A 16 8.44 10.91 2.18
C MET A 16 7.31 11.96 2.25
N PRO A 17 6.29 11.88 1.39
CA PRO A 17 5.15 12.77 1.46
C PRO A 17 4.35 12.49 2.72
N HIS A 18 3.88 13.54 3.38
CA HIS A 18 3.00 13.44 4.53
C HIS A 18 2.03 14.63 4.60
N TYR A 19 0.98 14.47 5.41
CA TYR A 19 0.05 15.53 5.75
C TYR A 19 -0.23 15.48 7.25
N THR A 20 -0.02 16.60 7.93
CA THR A 20 -0.34 16.72 9.36
C THR A 20 -1.84 16.64 9.55
N ILE A 21 -2.29 15.72 10.41
CA ILE A 21 -3.70 15.54 10.75
C ILE A 21 -4.03 16.31 12.03
N ASP A 22 -3.22 16.11 13.07
CA ASP A 22 -3.32 16.79 14.35
C ASP A 22 -1.93 16.84 15.04
N ALA A 23 -1.88 17.19 16.33
CA ALA A 23 -0.63 17.31 17.08
C ALA A 23 0.16 15.99 17.17
N ASP A 24 -0.54 14.85 17.15
CA ASP A 24 -0.01 13.53 17.44
C ASP A 24 -0.01 12.59 16.23
N HIS A 25 -0.62 13.00 15.11
CA HIS A 25 -0.80 12.14 13.94
C HIS A 25 -0.39 12.78 12.61
N GLU A 26 0.28 11.96 11.81
CA GLU A 26 0.70 12.26 10.45
C GLU A 26 0.11 11.25 9.48
N LYS A 27 -0.34 11.70 8.30
CA LYS A 27 -0.83 10.82 7.24
C LYS A 27 0.25 10.62 6.20
N ILE A 28 0.71 9.38 6.07
CA ILE A 28 1.60 8.93 4.98
C ILE A 28 0.71 8.33 3.88
N PRO A 29 0.80 8.77 2.61
CA PRO A 29 0.03 8.21 1.52
C PRO A 29 0.35 6.73 1.27
N ALA A 30 -0.67 5.86 1.33
CA ALA A 30 -0.49 4.43 1.06
C ALA A 30 0.05 4.15 -0.35
N GLY A 31 -0.37 4.93 -1.35
CA GLY A 31 0.16 4.81 -2.72
C GLY A 31 1.68 4.99 -2.76
N TRP A 32 2.23 5.94 -2.00
CA TRP A 32 3.68 6.14 -1.91
C TRP A 32 4.37 4.93 -1.28
N MET A 33 3.83 4.39 -0.18
CA MET A 33 4.39 3.19 0.46
C MET A 33 4.39 1.98 -0.49
N ILE A 34 3.30 1.76 -1.22
CA ILE A 34 3.19 0.68 -2.21
C ILE A 34 4.21 0.86 -3.35
N GLU A 35 4.41 2.10 -3.84
CA GLU A 35 5.45 2.42 -4.83
C GLU A 35 6.85 2.11 -4.31
N GLN A 36 7.15 2.48 -3.07
CA GLN A 36 8.44 2.20 -2.45
C GLN A 36 8.69 0.69 -2.22
N CYS A 37 7.64 -0.11 -2.10
CA CYS A 37 7.72 -1.58 -2.11
C CYS A 37 7.90 -2.16 -3.53
N GLY A 38 7.94 -1.31 -4.57
CA GLY A 38 8.20 -1.75 -5.96
C GLY A 38 6.98 -2.38 -6.65
N TRP A 39 5.78 -2.14 -6.13
CA TRP A 39 4.57 -2.78 -6.66
C TRP A 39 3.97 -2.08 -7.88
N LYS A 40 4.24 -0.80 -8.12
CA LYS A 40 3.66 -0.06 -9.26
C LYS A 40 4.04 -0.71 -10.60
N GLY A 41 3.03 -1.11 -11.37
CA GLY A 41 3.21 -1.84 -12.63
C GLY A 41 3.57 -3.32 -12.48
N LYS A 42 3.68 -3.83 -11.25
CA LYS A 42 4.01 -5.25 -10.97
C LYS A 42 2.73 -6.10 -10.93
N ALA A 43 2.86 -7.35 -11.36
CA ALA A 43 1.79 -8.34 -11.35
C ALA A 43 2.08 -9.48 -10.35
N LEU A 44 1.01 -10.13 -9.88
CA LEU A 44 1.03 -11.38 -9.13
C LEU A 44 0.01 -12.35 -9.74
N GLY A 45 0.45 -13.09 -10.76
CA GLY A 45 -0.45 -13.92 -11.57
C GLY A 45 -1.37 -13.04 -12.44
N PRO A 46 -2.69 -13.29 -12.46
CA PRO A 46 -3.61 -12.55 -13.34
C PRO A 46 -4.04 -11.18 -12.77
N ALA A 47 -3.66 -10.83 -11.54
CA ALA A 47 -3.89 -9.51 -10.95
C ALA A 47 -2.58 -8.72 -10.88
N GLY A 48 -2.67 -7.39 -10.91
CA GLY A 48 -1.50 -6.53 -10.74
C GLY A 48 -1.84 -5.16 -10.18
N VAL A 49 -0.84 -4.30 -10.04
CA VAL A 49 -0.99 -2.90 -9.65
C VAL A 49 -0.82 -2.05 -10.89
N TYR A 50 -1.71 -1.08 -11.09
CA TYR A 50 -1.68 -0.19 -12.25
C TYR A 50 -0.37 0.61 -12.31
N ASP A 51 0.22 0.68 -13.49
CA ASP A 51 1.50 1.35 -13.74
C ASP A 51 1.46 2.86 -13.54
N LYS A 52 0.28 3.49 -13.64
CA LYS A 52 0.13 4.94 -13.42
C LYS A 52 -0.30 5.31 -12.00
N GLN A 53 -0.91 4.40 -11.24
CA GLN A 53 -1.42 4.70 -9.90
C GLN A 53 -1.37 3.48 -8.96
N ALA A 54 -0.48 3.52 -7.97
CA ALA A 54 -0.19 2.36 -7.12
C ALA A 54 -1.31 1.91 -6.17
N LEU A 55 -2.35 2.73 -5.97
CA LEU A 55 -3.55 2.35 -5.21
C LEU A 55 -4.53 1.51 -6.03
N VAL A 56 -4.37 1.44 -7.35
CA VAL A 56 -5.31 0.77 -8.24
C VAL A 56 -4.80 -0.64 -8.53
N LEU A 57 -5.55 -1.65 -8.10
CA LEU A 57 -5.35 -3.03 -8.51
C LEU A 57 -6.11 -3.30 -9.80
N VAL A 58 -5.51 -4.04 -10.71
CA VAL A 58 -6.03 -4.33 -12.05
C VAL A 58 -6.13 -5.83 -12.28
N ASN A 59 -7.19 -6.23 -12.98
CA ASN A 59 -7.31 -7.56 -13.58
C ASN A 59 -6.62 -7.53 -14.95
N LEU A 60 -5.56 -8.31 -15.11
CA LEU A 60 -4.78 -8.43 -16.35
C LEU A 60 -5.40 -9.43 -17.34
N GLY A 61 -6.54 -10.02 -16.98
CA GLY A 61 -7.25 -11.05 -17.72
C GLY A 61 -7.43 -12.30 -16.85
N GLY A 62 -8.69 -12.66 -16.59
CA GLY A 62 -9.02 -13.90 -15.89
C GLY A 62 -8.74 -13.91 -14.38
N ALA A 63 -8.42 -12.77 -13.75
CA ALA A 63 -8.25 -12.73 -12.30
C ALA A 63 -9.56 -13.04 -11.57
N THR A 64 -9.46 -13.92 -10.58
CA THR A 64 -10.53 -14.21 -9.63
C THR A 64 -10.48 -13.27 -8.43
N GLY A 65 -11.54 -13.24 -7.62
CA GLY A 65 -11.52 -12.52 -6.34
C GLY A 65 -10.38 -13.00 -5.43
N ALA A 66 -10.06 -14.29 -5.43
CA ALA A 66 -8.95 -14.85 -4.66
C ALA A 66 -7.58 -14.33 -5.13
N ASP A 67 -7.40 -14.07 -6.43
CA ASP A 67 -6.16 -13.48 -6.95
C ASP A 67 -5.98 -12.03 -6.48
N VAL A 68 -7.07 -11.25 -6.48
CA VAL A 68 -7.06 -9.87 -5.95
C VAL A 68 -6.79 -9.87 -4.46
N VAL A 69 -7.40 -10.80 -3.71
CA VAL A 69 -7.15 -10.98 -2.26
C VAL A 69 -5.69 -11.29 -1.99
N ARG A 70 -5.13 -12.28 -2.69
CA ARG A 70 -3.72 -12.65 -2.57
C ARG A 70 -2.81 -11.46 -2.88
N LEU A 71 -3.13 -10.69 -3.92
CA LEU A 71 -2.35 -9.50 -4.29
C LEU A 71 -2.34 -8.45 -3.18
N TYR A 72 -3.50 -8.00 -2.69
CA TYR A 72 -3.50 -6.95 -1.67
C TYR A 72 -2.92 -7.43 -0.34
N GLN A 73 -3.10 -8.71 0.03
CA GLN A 73 -2.49 -9.27 1.25
C GLN A 73 -0.96 -9.29 1.16
N THR A 74 -0.42 -9.61 -0.03
CA THR A 74 1.03 -9.56 -0.25
C THR A 74 1.55 -8.12 -0.15
N ILE A 75 0.85 -7.16 -0.75
CA ILE A 75 1.20 -5.73 -0.66
C ILE A 75 1.14 -5.24 0.80
N GLN A 76 0.10 -5.63 1.56
CA GLN A 76 -0.02 -5.32 2.99
C GLN A 76 1.16 -5.87 3.79
N HIS A 77 1.57 -7.11 3.50
CA HIS A 77 2.73 -7.73 4.14
C HIS A 77 4.01 -6.94 3.86
N ASP A 78 4.31 -6.64 2.61
CA ASP A 78 5.53 -5.93 2.21
C ASP A 78 5.57 -4.50 2.79
N VAL A 79 4.43 -3.82 2.85
CA VAL A 79 4.33 -2.48 3.46
C VAL A 79 4.56 -2.56 4.97
N LYS A 80 3.97 -3.57 5.63
CA LYS A 80 4.20 -3.79 7.06
C LYS A 80 5.65 -4.15 7.36
N GLU A 81 6.27 -5.01 6.57
CA GLU A 81 7.68 -5.39 6.74
C GLU A 81 8.61 -4.19 6.54
N LYS A 82 8.39 -3.41 5.48
CA LYS A 82 9.28 -2.29 5.12
C LYS A 82 9.11 -1.06 6.01
N PHE A 83 7.88 -0.74 6.42
CA PHE A 83 7.58 0.50 7.13
C PHE A 83 7.13 0.30 8.58
N GLY A 84 6.78 -0.93 8.97
CA GLY A 84 6.10 -1.19 10.24
C GLY A 84 4.70 -0.58 10.30
N ILE A 85 4.06 -0.33 9.15
CA ILE A 85 2.73 0.29 9.05
C ILE A 85 1.76 -0.72 8.42
N GLU A 86 0.60 -0.91 9.07
CA GLU A 86 -0.50 -1.66 8.48
C GLU A 86 -1.35 -0.73 7.59
N ILE A 87 -1.66 -1.20 6.39
CA ILE A 87 -2.61 -0.55 5.47
C ILE A 87 -3.82 -1.45 5.29
N HIS A 88 -4.99 -0.86 5.01
CA HIS A 88 -6.25 -1.59 4.86
C HIS A 88 -6.89 -1.30 3.50
N PRO A 89 -7.54 -2.30 2.86
CA PRO A 89 -8.30 -2.06 1.64
C PRO A 89 -9.52 -1.18 1.91
N GLU A 90 -9.86 -0.31 0.96
CA GLU A 90 -11.14 0.44 0.97
C GLU A 90 -12.30 -0.40 0.41
N VAL A 91 -11.99 -1.40 -0.43
CA VAL A 91 -12.97 -2.26 -1.09
C VAL A 91 -13.36 -3.42 -0.17
N ASN A 92 -14.67 -3.65 -0.04
CA ASN A 92 -15.21 -4.78 0.71
C ASN A 92 -15.06 -6.09 -0.06
N THR A 93 -14.59 -7.13 0.63
CA THR A 93 -14.61 -8.51 0.13
C THR A 93 -15.78 -9.25 0.76
N PHE A 94 -16.61 -9.90 -0.06
CA PHE A 94 -17.68 -10.77 0.41
C PHE A 94 -17.27 -12.22 0.17
N PRO A 95 -17.49 -13.12 1.14
CA PRO A 95 -17.31 -14.55 0.88
C PRO A 95 -18.31 -15.01 -0.19
N ASN A 96 -17.85 -15.94 -1.04
CA ASN A 96 -18.72 -16.67 -1.96
C ASN A 96 -19.54 -17.72 -1.21
#